data_AF-A0A966CUD4-F1
#
_entry.id   AF-A0A966CUD4-F1
#
_cell.length_a   1.000
_cell.length_b   1.000
_cell.length_c   1.000
_cell.angle_alpha   90.00
_cell.angle_beta   90.00
_cell.angle_gamma   90.00
#
_symmetry.space_group_name_H-M   'P 1'
#
loop_
_entity.id
_entity.type
_entity.pdbx_description
1 polymer ?
#
loop_
_entity_poly.entity_id
_entity_poly.type
_entity_poly.pdbx_seq_one_letter_code
_entity_poly.pdbx_strand_id
1 'polypeptide(L)' 'MELLIFGRIILSWLPLGFNNPIGQFLYNMTEPILGPCRRMLDKSPLGGGMMLDFSPIIALILMMLAKQLILGLITML' A
#
# COMPACT_ATOMS: atom_id res chain seq x y z
N MET A 1 -8.76 4.59 -4.02
CA MET A 1 -7.60 4.20 -3.18
C MET A 1 -6.45 3.65 -4.01
N GLU A 2 -6.70 2.80 -5.01
CA GLU A 2 -5.66 2.20 -5.89
C GLU A 2 -4.72 3.24 -6.52
N LEU A 3 -5.26 4.34 -7.06
CA LEU A 3 -4.46 5.44 -7.63
C LEU A 3 -3.55 6.16 -6.62
N LEU A 4 -3.99 6.30 -5.36
CA LEU A 4 -3.20 6.94 -4.31
C LEU A 4 -2.01 6.04 -3.90
N ILE A 5 -2.24 4.74 -3.86
CA ILE A 5 -1.19 3.75 -3.59
C ILE A 5 -0.19 3.70 -4.75
N PHE A 6 -0.68 3.80 -6.00
CA PHE A 6 0.19 3.93 -7.17
C PHE A 6 1.05 5.20 -7.12
N GLY A 7 0.46 6.33 -6.73
CA GLY A 7 1.19 7.59 -6.47
C GLY A 7 2.27 7.43 -5.38
N ARG A 8 1.97 6.70 -4.30
CA ARG A 8 2.96 6.40 -3.23
C ARG A 8 4.13 5.54 -3.74
N ILE A 9 3.89 4.60 -4.65
CA ILE A 9 4.94 3.77 -5.28
C ILE A 9 5.85 4.63 -6.15
N ILE A 10 5.28 5.50 -6.98
CA ILE A 10 6.08 6.40 -7.82
C ILE A 10 6.92 7.34 -6.95
N LEU A 11 6.33 7.90 -5.89
CA LEU A 11 7.03 8.80 -4.98
C LEU A 11 8.09 8.10 -4.13
N SER A 12 7.94 6.81 -3.80
CA SER A 12 8.98 6.09 -3.05
C SER A 12 10.26 5.88 -3.87
N TRP A 13 10.18 5.95 -5.20
CA TRP A 13 11.35 5.87 -6.09
C TRP A 13 12.00 7.25 -6.34
N LEU A 14 11.32 8.32 -5.95
CA LEU A 14 11.84 9.69 -6.04
C LEU A 14 12.54 10.06 -4.72
N PRO A 15 13.82 10.48 -4.74
CA PRO A 15 14.58 10.79 -3.53
C PRO A 15 14.02 11.94 -2.67
N LEU A 16 13.08 12.73 -3.20
CA LEU A 16 12.38 13.82 -2.49
C LEU A 16 10.86 13.57 -2.36
N GLY A 17 10.38 12.37 -2.66
CA GLY A 17 8.97 12.10 -2.92
C GLY A 17 7.99 12.40 -1.78
N PHE A 18 8.43 12.43 -0.53
CA PHE A 18 7.59 12.70 0.64
C PHE A 18 7.85 14.04 1.33
N ASN A 19 8.86 14.81 0.90
CA ASN A 19 9.22 16.08 1.51
C ASN A 19 8.38 17.27 1.02
N ASN A 20 7.34 17.02 0.22
CA ASN A 20 6.41 18.03 -0.29
C ASN A 20 4.97 17.78 0.22
N PRO A 21 4.08 18.79 0.18
CA PRO A 21 2.70 18.65 0.66
C PRO A 21 1.91 17.54 -0.03
N ILE A 22 2.17 17.31 -1.33
CA ILE A 22 1.51 16.26 -2.13
C ILE A 22 1.94 14.87 -1.66
N GLY A 23 3.23 14.68 -1.39
CA GLY A 23 3.77 13.43 -0.88
C GLY A 23 3.28 13.12 0.54
N GLN A 24 3.22 14.13 1.42
CA GLN A 24 2.62 13.97 2.75
C GLN A 24 1.13 13.64 2.68
N PHE A 25 0.39 14.27 1.77
CA PHE A 25 -1.02 13.95 1.53
C PHE A 25 -1.20 12.50 1.08
N LEU A 26 -0.42 12.05 0.11
CA LEU A 26 -0.45 10.67 -0.38
C LEU A 26 -0.05 9.68 0.71
N TYR A 27 0.98 9.98 1.50
CA TYR A 27 1.39 9.17 2.64
C TYR A 27 0.26 9.02 3.67
N ASN A 28 -0.32 10.14 4.13
CA ASN A 28 -1.35 10.15 5.15
C ASN A 28 -2.64 9.47 4.70
N MET A 29 -3.04 9.63 3.44
CA MET A 29 -4.24 8.98 2.91
C MET A 29 -4.06 7.46 2.76
N THR A 30 -2.85 7.00 2.47
CA THR A 30 -2.57 5.59 2.22
C THR A 30 -2.05 4.84 3.45
N GLU A 31 -1.60 5.54 4.50
CA GLU A 31 -1.10 4.96 5.76
C GLU A 31 -2.09 4.03 6.48
N PRO A 32 -3.39 4.36 6.61
CA PRO A 32 -4.33 3.48 7.30
C PRO A 32 -4.40 2.07 6.71
N ILE A 33 -4.12 1.94 5.40
CA ILE A 33 -4.10 0.65 4.68
C ILE A 33 -2.69 0.05 4.69
N LEU A 34 -1.67 0.87 4.41
CA LEU A 34 -0.29 0.40 4.23
C LEU A 34 0.46 0.17 5.54
N GLY A 35 0.16 0.93 6.59
CA GLY A 35 0.77 0.81 7.90
C GLY A 35 0.56 -0.57 8.54
N PRO A 36 -0.68 -1.11 8.59
CA PRO A 36 -0.91 -2.48 9.04
C PRO A 36 -0.17 -3.52 8.19
N CYS A 37 -0.19 -3.40 6.85
CA CYS A 37 0.53 -4.30 5.95
C CYS A 37 2.05 -4.26 6.20
N ARG A 38 2.61 -3.05 6.40
CA ARG A 38 4.03 -2.84 6.70
C ARG A 38 4.40 -3.45 8.05
N ARG A 39 3.58 -3.24 9.09
CA ARG A 39 3.80 -3.86 10.41
C ARG A 39 3.75 -5.39 10.37
N MET A 40 2.96 -5.99 9.48
CA MET A 40 2.93 -7.44 9.31
C MET A 40 4.18 -7.95 8.58
N LEU A 41 4.69 -7.20 7.60
CA LEU A 41 5.93 -7.50 6.88
C LEU A 41 7.17 -7.34 7.75
N ASP A 42 7.26 -6.25 8.52
CA ASP A 42 8.41 -5.96 9.39
C ASP A 42 8.55 -7.00 10.52
N LYS A 43 7.43 -7.62 10.93
CA LYS A 43 7.39 -8.73 11.90
C LYS A 43 7.76 -10.09 11.31
N SER A 44 7.89 -10.19 9.98
CA SER A 44 8.32 -11.42 9.31
C SER A 44 9.86 -11.53 9.31
N PRO A 45 10.44 -12.73 9.47
CA PRO A 45 11.90 -12.94 9.42
C PRO A 45 12.59 -12.43 8.15
N LEU A 46 11.82 -12.19 7.07
CA LEU A 46 12.29 -11.65 5.79
C LEU A 46 12.30 -10.11 5.72
N GLY A 47 11.67 -9.41 6.67
CA GLY A 47 11.40 -7.96 6.60
C GLY A 47 12.43 -7.06 7.26
N GLY A 48 13.34 -7.60 8.07
CA GLY A 48 14.24 -6.81 8.92
C GLY A 48 15.30 -5.94 8.22
N GLY A 49 15.43 -6.01 6.88
CA GLY A 49 16.50 -5.32 6.15
C GLY A 49 16.17 -4.85 4.73
N MET A 50 14.94 -4.96 4.25
CA MET A 50 14.60 -4.45 2.92
C MET A 50 14.31 -2.95 2.99
N MET A 51 15.24 -2.14 2.46
CA MET A 51 15.08 -0.69 2.29
C MET A 51 13.98 -0.30 1.28
N LEU A 52 13.37 -1.29 0.61
CA LEU A 52 12.27 -1.09 -0.33
C LEU A 52 10.94 -1.42 0.36
N ASP A 53 10.09 -0.41 0.52
CA ASP A 53 8.71 -0.57 0.95
C ASP A 53 7.93 -1.41 -0.08
N PHE A 54 7.90 -2.74 0.08
CA PHE A 54 7.04 -3.65 -0.70
C PHE A 54 5.58 -3.66 -0.23
N SER A 55 5.29 -2.97 0.87
CA SER A 55 3.93 -2.80 1.40
C SER A 55 2.88 -2.33 0.36
N PRO A 56 3.19 -1.45 -0.61
CA PRO A 56 2.22 -1.01 -1.62
C PRO A 56 1.79 -2.13 -2.59
N ILE A 57 2.73 -2.99 -2.99
CA ILE A 57 2.44 -4.11 -3.91
C ILE A 57 1.52 -5.11 -3.20
N ILE A 58 1.82 -5.41 -1.94
CA ILE A 58 1.01 -6.35 -1.13
C ILE A 58 -0.38 -5.78 -0.88
N ALA A 59 -0.51 -4.49 -0.58
CA ALA A 59 -1.81 -3.85 -0.42
C ALA A 59 -2.62 -3.83 -1.72
N LEU A 60 -1.99 -3.63 -2.88
CA LEU A 60 -2.66 -3.75 -4.18
C LEU A 60 -3.24 -5.16 -4.37
N ILE A 61 -2.45 -6.21 -4.12
CA ILE A 61 -2.90 -7.60 -4.24
C ILE A 61 -4.07 -7.88 -3.28
N LEU A 62 -3.95 -7.47 -2.02
CA LEU A 62 -5.01 -7.67 -1.02
C LEU A 62 -6.30 -6.94 -1.38
N MET A 63 -6.21 -5.70 -1.88
CA MET A 63 -7.39 -4.96 -2.34
C MET A 63 -8.04 -5.62 -3.56
N MET A 64 -7.25 -6.12 -4.52
CA MET A 64 -7.78 -6.83 -5.69
C MET A 64 -8.54 -8.09 -5.27
N LEU A 65 -7.98 -8.89 -4.36
CA LEU A 65 -8.63 -10.08 -3.81
C LEU A 65 -9.91 -9.72 -3.04
N ALA A 66 -9.86 -8.73 -2.17
CA ALA A 66 -11.02 -8.28 -1.41
C ALA A 66 -12.14 -7.80 -2.34
N LYS A 67 -11.82 -7.03 -3.38
CA LYS A 67 -12.79 -6.55 -4.38
C LYS A 67 -13.43 -7.70 -5.16
N GLN A 68 -12.63 -8.68 -5.60
CA GLN A 68 -13.15 -9.86 -6.31
C GLN A 68 -14.07 -10.70 -5.42
N LEU A 69 -13.70 -10.92 -4.16
CA LEU A 69 -14.55 -11.64 -3.20
C LEU A 69 -15.87 -10.92 -2.96
N ILE A 70 -15.83 -9.61 -2.71
CA ILE A 70 -17.03 -8.80 -2.47
C ILE A 70 -17.94 -8.80 -3.72
N LEU A 71 -17.39 -8.56 -4.91
CA LEU A 71 -18.16 -8.59 -6.15
C LEU A 71 -18.73 -9.98 -6.43
N GLY A 72 -17.95 -11.04 -6.20
CA GLY A 72 -18.41 -12.42 -6.35
C GLY A 72 -19.60 -12.71 -5.42
N LEU A 73 -19.51 -12.31 -4.15
CA LEU A 73 -20.59 -12.47 -3.18
C LEU A 73 -21.85 -11.68 -3.57
N ILE A 74 -21.70 -10.44 -4.04
CA ILE A 74 -22.83 -9.60 -4.49
C ILE A 74 -23.48 -10.18 -5.74
N THR A 75 -22.69 -10.71 -6.68
CA THR A 75 -23.21 -11.26 -7.95
C THR A 75 -23.86 -12.64 -7.76
N MET A 76 -23.47 -13.37 -6.70
CA MET A 76 -24.10 -14.64 -6.32
C MET A 76 -25.37 -14.50 -5.49
N LEU A 77 -25.65 -13.29 -4.98
CA LEU A 77 -26.88 -12.91 -4.25
C LEU A 77 -27.96 -12.44 -5.24
#